data_AF-A0A4P5Y879-F1
#
_entry.id   AF-A0A4P5Y879-F1
#
_cell.length_a   1.000
_cell.length_b   1.000
_cell.length_c   1.000
_cell.angle_alpha   90.00
_cell.angle_beta   90.00
_cell.angle_gamma   90.00
#
_symmetry.space_group_name_H-M   'P 1'
#
loop_
_entity.id
_entity.type
_entity.pdbx_description
1 polymer ?
#
loop_
_entity_poly.entity_id
_entity_poly.type
_entity_poly.pdbx_seq_one_letter_code
_entity_poly.pdbx_strand_id
1 'polypeptide(L)'
;MKYIDRPGEIDSRYLGSKDELFATLAPSRKPIDRCKRWAYDLPIRSSAEWPSFLDMPVGEAVQRIMEPFAFSNPTALRPIIAELATKATHVSIDQQNLRISFMVQDDGDDIDCQVDFAPPFTGDVSGLPTDVVAIIRAYNGVKVDGVGSSTWNPYLGVQDGFDIDWSDWDISDDIADDLWVAKPLVPFKDQTLWVYHPAKIQHGFLQLMYLSDSGRLIPSLQPCAGEAFLKLMHLYLGDLNLGKHPEEP
;
A
#
# COMPACT_ATOMS: atom_id res chain seq x y z
N MET A 1 38.86 6.21 47.63
CA MET A 1 38.47 5.58 46.35
C MET A 1 38.83 4.10 46.46
N LYS A 2 37.86 3.24 46.76
CA LYS A 2 38.10 1.79 46.86
C LYS A 2 37.85 1.20 45.47
N TYR A 3 38.89 0.64 44.86
CA TYR A 3 38.76 -0.20 43.68
C TYR A 3 38.03 -1.49 44.08
N ILE A 4 37.11 -1.95 43.24
CA ILE A 4 36.39 -3.21 43.41
C ILE A 4 37.33 -4.34 42.97
N ASP A 5 37.57 -5.29 43.86
CA ASP A 5 38.68 -6.26 43.82
C ASP A 5 38.40 -7.50 42.94
N ARG A 6 37.43 -7.44 42.01
CA ARG A 6 37.13 -8.53 41.06
C ARG A 6 36.52 -7.99 39.76
N PRO A 7 37.23 -8.00 38.62
CA PRO A 7 36.62 -7.78 37.32
C PRO A 7 35.89 -9.07 36.93
N GLY A 8 34.58 -9.14 37.16
CA GLY A 8 33.78 -10.28 36.68
C GLY A 8 32.45 -10.55 37.38
N GLU A 9 32.19 -9.98 38.55
CA GLU A 9 30.90 -10.15 39.23
C GLU A 9 30.09 -8.85 39.17
N ILE A 10 29.16 -8.79 38.22
CA ILE A 10 28.16 -7.73 38.15
C ILE A 10 27.21 -7.93 39.33
N ASP A 11 27.08 -6.92 40.18
CA ASP A 11 26.15 -6.92 41.32
C ASP A 11 24.73 -7.22 40.80
N SER A 12 24.02 -8.13 41.47
CA SER A 12 22.73 -8.66 41.01
C SER A 12 21.63 -7.62 40.85
N ARG A 13 21.83 -6.43 41.41
CA ARG A 13 20.94 -5.26 41.23
C ARG A 13 21.12 -4.57 39.87
N TYR A 14 22.23 -4.85 39.19
CA TYR A 14 22.55 -4.41 37.82
C TYR A 14 22.45 -5.55 36.80
N LEU A 15 22.16 -6.77 37.24
CA LEU A 15 21.73 -7.86 36.36
C LEU A 15 20.28 -7.57 35.98
N GLY A 16 20.08 -6.85 34.86
CA GLY A 16 18.77 -6.76 34.23
C GLY A 16 18.19 -8.15 34.05
N SER A 17 16.90 -8.31 34.27
CA SER A 17 16.24 -9.60 34.08
C SER A 17 16.41 -10.04 32.62
N LYS A 18 16.47 -11.36 32.39
CA LYS A 18 16.51 -11.91 31.03
C LYS A 18 15.35 -11.36 30.18
N ASP A 19 14.21 -11.10 30.81
CA ASP A 19 13.01 -10.55 30.20
C ASP A 19 13.17 -9.06 29.81
N GLU A 20 13.89 -8.25 30.61
CA GLU A 20 14.28 -6.88 30.23
C GLU A 20 15.31 -6.86 29.11
N LEU A 21 16.21 -7.86 29.06
CA LEU A 21 17.17 -8.05 27.99
C LEU A 21 16.44 -8.39 26.67
N PHE A 22 15.40 -9.22 26.70
CA PHE A 22 14.56 -9.49 25.51
C PHE A 22 13.60 -8.35 25.14
N ALA A 23 13.23 -7.49 26.09
CA ALA A 23 12.46 -6.27 25.82
C ALA A 23 13.30 -5.15 25.19
N THR A 24 14.62 -5.17 25.41
CA THR A 24 15.59 -4.19 24.87
C THR A 24 16.35 -4.67 23.64
N LEU A 25 16.50 -5.99 23.46
CA LEU A 25 16.88 -6.58 22.19
C LEU A 25 15.76 -6.30 21.18
N ALA A 26 16.10 -5.69 20.04
CA ALA A 26 15.19 -5.56 18.91
C ALA A 26 14.43 -6.89 18.73
N PRO A 27 13.08 -6.89 18.70
CA PRO A 27 12.28 -8.09 18.79
C PRO A 27 12.84 -9.14 17.83
N SER A 28 13.31 -10.24 18.40
CA SER A 28 13.96 -11.33 17.66
C SER A 28 13.20 -11.60 16.36
N ARG A 29 13.91 -11.30 15.27
CA ARG A 29 13.57 -11.39 13.85
C ARG A 29 12.52 -12.48 13.58
N LYS A 30 11.28 -12.09 13.30
CA LYS A 30 10.27 -13.03 12.77
C LYS A 30 9.99 -12.64 11.32
N PRO A 31 10.15 -13.56 10.34
CA PRO A 31 9.56 -13.35 9.03
C PRO A 31 8.08 -13.02 9.22
N ILE A 32 7.50 -12.26 8.29
CA ILE A 32 6.05 -12.10 8.26
C ILE A 32 5.49 -13.52 8.05
N ASP A 33 4.99 -14.13 9.13
CA ASP A 33 4.31 -15.41 9.07
C ASP A 33 2.93 -15.16 8.48
N ARG A 34 2.88 -15.16 7.15
CA ARG A 34 1.69 -14.92 6.34
C ARG A 34 0.63 -16.02 6.59
N CYS A 35 1.07 -17.24 6.87
CA CYS A 35 0.21 -18.43 7.01
C CYS A 35 -0.56 -18.50 8.34
N LYS A 36 -0.10 -17.82 9.40
CA LYS A 36 -0.76 -17.87 10.73
C LYS A 36 -1.66 -16.68 11.05
N ARG A 37 -1.73 -15.70 10.15
CA ARG A 37 -2.54 -14.48 10.35
C ARG A 37 -3.86 -14.65 9.60
N TRP A 38 -4.96 -14.65 10.35
CA TRP A 38 -6.29 -14.71 9.75
C TRP A 38 -6.58 -13.42 8.98
N ALA A 39 -7.10 -13.57 7.77
CA ALA A 39 -7.70 -12.49 7.00
C ALA A 39 -9.22 -12.71 6.99
N TYR A 40 -9.99 -11.62 7.06
CA TYR A 40 -11.41 -11.68 6.74
C TYR A 40 -11.52 -11.74 5.22
N ASP A 41 -11.72 -12.96 4.69
CA ASP A 41 -11.89 -13.13 3.27
C ASP A 41 -13.21 -12.50 2.79
N LEU A 42 -13.18 -11.88 1.62
CA LEU A 42 -14.31 -11.18 1.01
C LEU A 42 -14.71 -11.87 -0.29
N PRO A 43 -15.99 -11.78 -0.70
CA PRO A 43 -16.44 -12.35 -1.97
C PRO A 43 -15.64 -11.78 -3.15
N ILE A 44 -15.25 -12.67 -4.07
CA ILE A 44 -14.60 -12.31 -5.33
C ILE A 44 -15.62 -11.60 -6.23
N ARG A 45 -15.29 -10.42 -6.75
CA ARG A 45 -16.07 -9.73 -7.79
C ARG A 45 -15.68 -10.26 -9.16
N SER A 46 -16.59 -10.92 -9.87
CA SER A 46 -16.26 -11.58 -11.14
C SER A 46 -16.03 -10.58 -12.27
N SER A 47 -14.94 -10.72 -13.03
CA SER A 47 -14.72 -9.91 -14.24
C SER A 47 -15.78 -10.11 -15.33
N ALA A 48 -16.60 -11.17 -15.23
CA ALA A 48 -17.77 -11.35 -16.08
C ALA A 48 -18.83 -10.25 -15.92
N GLU A 49 -18.80 -9.48 -14.81
CA GLU A 49 -19.72 -8.36 -14.57
C GLU A 49 -19.28 -7.06 -15.26
N TRP A 50 -18.01 -6.98 -15.70
CA TRP A 50 -17.46 -5.73 -16.25
C TRP A 50 -18.18 -5.17 -17.46
N PRO A 51 -18.70 -5.98 -18.42
CA PRO A 51 -19.49 -5.45 -19.52
C PRO A 51 -20.68 -4.61 -19.05
N SER A 52 -21.27 -4.92 -17.88
CA SER A 52 -22.37 -4.14 -17.34
C SER A 52 -21.98 -2.71 -16.97
N PHE A 53 -20.70 -2.43 -16.67
CA PHE A 53 -20.23 -1.07 -16.41
C PHE A 53 -20.24 -0.21 -17.67
N LEU A 54 -20.14 -0.82 -18.86
CA LEU A 54 -20.18 -0.11 -20.15
C LEU A 54 -21.59 0.39 -20.49
N ASP A 55 -22.62 -0.25 -19.93
CA ASP A 55 -24.02 0.12 -20.13
C ASP A 55 -24.51 1.19 -19.12
N MET A 56 -23.68 1.55 -18.14
CA MET A 56 -24.00 2.53 -17.10
C MET A 56 -23.51 3.94 -17.48
N PRO A 57 -24.09 5.01 -16.90
CA PRO A 57 -23.47 6.33 -16.94
C PRO A 57 -22.04 6.28 -16.38
N VAL A 58 -21.07 6.90 -17.08
CA VAL A 58 -19.62 6.83 -16.74
C VAL A 58 -19.36 7.12 -15.26
N GLY A 59 -19.94 8.19 -14.71
CA GLY A 59 -19.75 8.53 -13.30
C GLY A 59 -20.30 7.47 -12.33
N GLU A 60 -21.40 6.79 -12.66
CA GLU A 60 -21.91 5.69 -11.83
C GLU A 60 -20.99 4.46 -11.92
N ALA A 61 -20.52 4.12 -13.12
CA ALA A 61 -19.58 3.04 -13.33
C ALA A 61 -18.30 3.25 -12.51
N VAL A 62 -17.70 4.44 -12.59
CA VAL A 62 -16.47 4.79 -11.85
C VAL A 62 -16.66 4.65 -10.34
N GLN A 63 -17.79 5.14 -9.80
CA GLN A 63 -18.08 4.98 -8.37
C GLN A 63 -18.12 3.52 -7.95
N ARG A 64 -18.79 2.65 -8.72
CA ARG A 64 -18.87 1.21 -8.42
C ARG A 64 -17.53 0.51 -8.54
N ILE A 65 -16.73 0.90 -9.54
CA ILE A 65 -15.39 0.35 -9.79
C ILE A 65 -14.45 0.72 -8.63
N MET A 66 -14.48 1.97 -8.15
CA MET A 66 -13.54 2.43 -7.12
C MET A 66 -13.99 2.13 -5.67
N GLU A 67 -15.26 1.78 -5.43
CA GLU A 67 -15.79 1.48 -4.08
C GLU A 67 -14.93 0.50 -3.23
N PRO A 68 -14.30 -0.56 -3.79
CA PRO A 68 -13.42 -1.45 -3.01
C PRO A 68 -12.29 -0.73 -2.27
N PHE A 69 -11.76 0.37 -2.82
CA PHE A 69 -10.69 1.15 -2.18
C PHE A 69 -11.15 1.88 -0.92
N ALA A 70 -12.46 2.14 -0.82
CA ALA A 70 -13.06 2.84 0.30
C ALA A 70 -13.51 1.91 1.45
N PHE A 71 -13.24 0.60 1.36
CA PHE A 71 -13.78 -0.42 2.27
C PHE A 71 -13.61 -0.09 3.77
N SER A 72 -12.43 0.35 4.18
CA SER A 72 -12.10 0.63 5.58
C SER A 72 -12.64 1.99 6.07
N ASN A 73 -12.89 2.93 5.16
CA ASN A 73 -13.28 4.30 5.50
C ASN A 73 -14.22 4.91 4.43
N PRO A 74 -15.42 4.33 4.23
CA PRO A 74 -16.30 4.73 3.13
C PRO A 74 -16.78 6.18 3.27
N THR A 75 -17.00 6.65 4.49
CA THR A 75 -17.48 8.02 4.75
C THR A 75 -16.49 9.08 4.28
N ALA A 76 -15.19 8.89 4.51
CA ALA A 76 -14.18 9.87 4.11
C ALA A 76 -13.81 9.75 2.62
N LEU A 77 -13.91 8.56 2.03
CA LEU A 77 -13.36 8.26 0.70
C LEU A 77 -14.39 8.32 -0.43
N ARG A 78 -15.67 8.12 -0.17
CA ARG A 78 -16.72 8.27 -1.20
C ARG A 78 -16.77 9.67 -1.85
N PRO A 79 -16.56 10.79 -1.13
CA PRO A 79 -16.45 12.10 -1.77
C PRO A 79 -15.32 12.18 -2.79
N ILE A 80 -14.15 11.58 -2.48
CA ILE A 80 -13.00 11.53 -3.39
C ILE A 80 -13.35 10.72 -4.64
N ILE A 81 -13.99 9.55 -4.46
CA ILE A 81 -14.46 8.72 -5.58
C ILE A 81 -15.48 9.47 -6.45
N ALA A 82 -16.41 10.20 -5.83
CA ALA A 82 -17.42 10.97 -6.55
C ALA A 82 -16.77 12.08 -7.40
N GLU A 83 -15.73 12.74 -6.91
CA GLU A 83 -15.01 13.74 -7.68
C GLU A 83 -14.26 13.11 -8.87
N LEU A 84 -13.53 12.02 -8.65
CA LEU A 84 -12.88 11.26 -9.73
C LEU A 84 -13.91 10.82 -10.79
N ALA A 85 -15.09 10.38 -10.36
CA ALA A 85 -16.17 9.98 -11.25
C ALA A 85 -16.69 11.11 -12.14
N THR A 86 -16.63 12.37 -11.70
CA THR A 86 -17.00 13.52 -12.55
C THR A 86 -15.94 13.87 -13.60
N LYS A 87 -14.69 13.48 -13.36
CA LYS A 87 -13.53 13.75 -14.24
C LYS A 87 -13.31 12.65 -15.28
N ALA A 88 -13.84 11.46 -15.04
CA ALA A 88 -13.75 10.34 -15.97
C ALA A 88 -14.53 10.63 -17.26
N THR A 89 -13.89 10.36 -18.40
CA THR A 89 -14.46 10.56 -19.73
C THR A 89 -15.04 9.28 -20.31
N HIS A 90 -14.40 8.15 -20.03
CA HIS A 90 -14.77 6.87 -20.63
C HIS A 90 -14.45 5.68 -19.73
N VAL A 91 -15.24 4.62 -19.85
CA VAL A 91 -14.95 3.29 -19.30
C VAL A 91 -14.92 2.30 -20.46
N SER A 92 -13.89 1.48 -20.54
CA SER A 92 -13.70 0.49 -21.60
C SER A 92 -13.11 -0.80 -21.06
N ILE A 93 -13.12 -1.85 -21.88
CA ILE A 93 -12.45 -3.11 -21.59
C ILE A 93 -11.45 -3.37 -22.71
N ASP A 94 -10.16 -3.48 -22.36
CA ASP A 94 -9.06 -3.70 -23.30
C ASP A 94 -8.21 -4.87 -22.81
N GLN A 95 -7.97 -5.86 -23.68
CA GLN A 95 -7.10 -7.01 -23.39
C GLN A 95 -7.29 -7.65 -21.99
N GLN A 96 -8.55 -7.81 -21.57
CA GLN A 96 -8.96 -8.36 -20.25
C GLN A 96 -8.72 -7.44 -19.04
N ASN A 97 -8.43 -6.17 -19.26
CA ASN A 97 -8.39 -5.14 -18.23
C ASN A 97 -9.61 -4.22 -18.37
N LEU A 98 -10.14 -3.79 -17.24
CA LEU A 98 -11.12 -2.71 -17.18
C LEU A 98 -10.33 -1.40 -17.14
N ARG A 99 -10.65 -0.45 -18.01
CA ARG A 99 -9.95 0.83 -18.13
C ARG A 99 -10.91 1.98 -17.87
N ILE A 100 -10.49 2.92 -17.04
CA ILE A 100 -11.12 4.24 -16.90
C ILE A 100 -10.18 5.27 -17.51
N SER A 101 -10.69 6.08 -18.44
CA SER A 101 -9.98 7.21 -19.03
C SER A 101 -10.42 8.51 -18.38
N PHE A 102 -9.46 9.41 -18.21
CA PHE A 102 -9.62 10.75 -17.64
C PHE A 102 -8.98 11.76 -18.59
N MET A 103 -9.55 12.96 -18.62
CA MET A 103 -8.90 14.13 -19.22
C MET A 103 -8.54 15.06 -18.07
N VAL A 104 -7.25 15.32 -17.87
CA VAL A 104 -6.75 16.16 -16.78
C VAL A 104 -6.02 17.34 -17.39
N GLN A 105 -6.15 18.52 -16.76
CA GLN A 105 -5.35 19.69 -17.17
C GLN A 105 -4.10 19.80 -16.31
N ASP A 106 -2.95 19.95 -16.95
CA ASP A 106 -1.65 20.18 -16.31
C ASP A 106 -0.92 21.31 -17.05
N ASP A 107 -0.52 22.37 -16.34
CA ASP A 107 0.09 23.57 -16.91
C ASP A 107 -0.64 24.19 -18.14
N GLY A 108 -1.96 23.94 -18.25
CA GLY A 108 -2.82 24.43 -19.33
C GLY A 108 -2.90 23.50 -20.54
N ASP A 109 -2.21 22.38 -20.52
CA ASP A 109 -2.31 21.32 -21.53
C ASP A 109 -3.27 20.22 -21.06
N ASP A 110 -4.06 19.68 -22.00
CA ASP A 110 -4.94 18.53 -21.75
C ASP A 110 -4.12 17.24 -21.86
N ILE A 111 -4.06 16.47 -20.77
CA ILE A 111 -3.33 15.21 -20.66
C ILE A 111 -4.31 14.05 -20.51
N ASP A 112 -4.23 13.09 -21.43
CA ASP A 112 -4.91 11.82 -21.33
C ASP A 112 -4.30 10.98 -20.19
N CYS A 113 -5.11 10.69 -19.19
CA CYS A 113 -4.75 9.81 -18.09
C CYS A 113 -5.63 8.56 -18.12
N GLN A 114 -5.10 7.43 -17.67
CA GLN A 114 -5.81 6.16 -17.64
C GLN A 114 -5.54 5.40 -16.35
N VAL A 115 -6.55 4.66 -15.92
CA VAL A 115 -6.45 3.70 -14.83
C VAL A 115 -6.89 2.35 -15.34
N ASP A 116 -5.96 1.41 -15.33
CA ASP A 116 -6.17 0.02 -15.76
C ASP A 116 -6.33 -0.89 -14.54
N PHE A 117 -7.37 -1.71 -14.54
CA PHE A 117 -7.69 -2.67 -13.50
C PHE A 117 -7.59 -4.09 -14.05
N ALA A 118 -6.75 -4.90 -13.41
CA ALA A 118 -6.60 -6.31 -13.72
C ALA A 118 -7.70 -7.17 -13.07
N PRO A 119 -7.98 -8.37 -13.60
CA PRO A 119 -8.93 -9.31 -13.00
C PRO A 119 -8.65 -9.60 -11.51
N PRO A 120 -9.67 -9.99 -10.73
CA PRO A 120 -9.54 -10.28 -9.31
C PRO A 120 -8.64 -11.50 -9.04
N PHE A 121 -8.06 -11.55 -7.84
CA PHE A 121 -7.34 -12.71 -7.35
C PHE A 121 -8.31 -13.70 -6.71
N THR A 122 -8.22 -14.97 -7.11
CA THR A 122 -9.12 -16.03 -6.65
C THR A 122 -8.47 -17.01 -5.67
N GLY A 123 -7.15 -16.90 -5.47
CA GLY A 123 -6.39 -17.77 -4.57
C GLY A 123 -6.51 -17.40 -3.09
N ASP A 124 -5.61 -17.97 -2.28
CA ASP A 124 -5.50 -17.74 -0.83
C ASP A 124 -4.92 -16.35 -0.51
N VAL A 125 -5.59 -15.62 0.39
CA VAL A 125 -5.28 -14.24 0.79
C VAL A 125 -4.87 -14.13 2.26
N SER A 126 -4.53 -15.26 2.89
CA SER A 126 -4.12 -15.32 4.29
C SER A 126 -2.95 -14.37 4.59
N GLY A 127 -3.03 -13.71 5.74
CA GLY A 127 -2.01 -12.76 6.20
C GLY A 127 -2.09 -11.35 5.64
N LEU A 128 -3.09 -11.04 4.80
CA LEU A 128 -3.34 -9.68 4.34
C LEU A 128 -4.36 -8.93 5.21
N PRO A 129 -4.20 -7.60 5.38
CA PRO A 129 -5.24 -6.75 5.96
C PRO A 129 -6.54 -6.78 5.14
N THR A 130 -7.70 -6.64 5.80
CA THR A 130 -9.00 -6.75 5.15
C THR A 130 -9.22 -5.71 4.04
N ASP A 131 -8.67 -4.51 4.15
CA ASP A 131 -8.74 -3.48 3.10
C ASP A 131 -7.98 -3.91 1.84
N VAL A 132 -6.82 -4.54 1.99
CA VAL A 132 -6.05 -5.11 0.88
C VAL A 132 -6.84 -6.26 0.25
N VAL A 133 -7.45 -7.13 1.07
CA VAL A 133 -8.32 -8.21 0.58
C VAL A 133 -9.48 -7.65 -0.24
N ALA A 134 -10.13 -6.57 0.21
CA ALA A 134 -11.23 -5.95 -0.52
C ALA A 134 -10.83 -5.52 -1.93
N ILE A 135 -9.60 -5.00 -2.06
CA ILE A 135 -9.05 -4.56 -3.34
C ILE A 135 -8.67 -5.77 -4.19
N ILE A 136 -7.86 -6.72 -3.73
CA ILE A 136 -7.41 -7.84 -4.57
C ILE A 136 -8.55 -8.79 -4.97
N ARG A 137 -9.62 -8.87 -4.17
CA ARG A 137 -10.85 -9.61 -4.52
C ARG A 137 -11.71 -8.90 -5.56
N ALA A 138 -11.46 -7.62 -5.82
CA ALA A 138 -12.04 -6.86 -6.92
C ALA A 138 -11.10 -6.74 -8.12
N TYR A 139 -9.85 -6.39 -7.88
CA TYR A 139 -8.80 -6.12 -8.86
C TYR A 139 -7.44 -6.54 -8.31
N ASN A 140 -6.77 -7.50 -8.94
CA ASN A 140 -5.46 -7.96 -8.50
C ASN A 140 -4.30 -7.19 -9.14
N GLY A 141 -4.44 -5.88 -9.22
CA GLY A 141 -3.50 -5.04 -9.93
C GLY A 141 -4.24 -3.84 -10.49
N VAL A 142 -3.70 -2.66 -10.22
CA VAL A 142 -4.23 -1.40 -10.73
C VAL A 142 -3.06 -0.54 -11.15
N LYS A 143 -3.09 -0.02 -12.37
CA LYS A 143 -2.05 0.86 -12.89
C LYS A 143 -2.67 2.20 -13.23
N VAL A 144 -2.08 3.26 -12.71
CA VAL A 144 -2.41 4.64 -13.03
C VAL A 144 -1.30 5.14 -13.94
N ASP A 145 -1.65 5.54 -15.15
CA ASP A 145 -0.76 6.22 -16.09
C ASP A 145 -1.33 7.61 -16.39
N GLY A 146 -0.51 8.64 -16.29
CA GLY A 146 -0.93 10.03 -16.45
C GLY A 146 0.21 10.97 -16.08
N VAL A 147 -0.11 12.07 -15.39
CA VAL A 147 0.93 13.02 -14.90
C VAL A 147 1.86 12.37 -13.88
N GLY A 148 1.30 11.50 -13.03
CA GLY A 148 2.04 10.59 -12.16
C GLY A 148 1.72 9.14 -12.49
N SER A 149 2.64 8.24 -12.13
CA SER A 149 2.40 6.81 -12.23
C SER A 149 2.36 6.18 -10.85
N SER A 150 1.30 5.44 -10.56
CA SER A 150 1.26 4.54 -9.42
C SER A 150 0.79 3.16 -9.86
N THR A 151 1.30 2.13 -9.21
CA THR A 151 0.92 0.75 -9.48
C THR A 151 0.59 0.06 -8.18
N TRP A 152 -0.67 -0.37 -8.04
CA TRP A 152 -1.03 -1.43 -7.11
C TRP A 152 -0.47 -2.74 -7.65
N ASN A 153 0.49 -3.31 -6.93
CA ASN A 153 1.21 -4.49 -7.40
C ASN A 153 0.27 -5.70 -7.38
N PRO A 154 0.33 -6.58 -8.39
CA PRO A 154 -0.41 -7.83 -8.36
C PRO A 154 -0.03 -8.70 -7.16
N TYR A 155 -1.00 -9.31 -6.50
CA TYR A 155 -0.74 -10.32 -5.48
C TYR A 155 -0.65 -11.70 -6.12
N LEU A 156 0.44 -12.42 -5.85
CA LEU A 156 0.75 -13.72 -6.42
C LEU A 156 0.41 -14.89 -5.47
N GLY A 157 -0.03 -14.58 -4.26
CA GLY A 157 -0.42 -15.57 -3.24
C GLY A 157 0.48 -15.54 -2.00
N VAL A 158 0.12 -16.36 -1.01
CA VAL A 158 0.76 -16.36 0.32
C VAL A 158 2.27 -16.58 0.26
N GLN A 159 2.75 -17.44 -0.64
CA GLN A 159 4.18 -17.75 -0.77
C GLN A 159 4.95 -16.60 -1.44
N ASP A 160 4.47 -16.12 -2.58
CA ASP A 160 5.22 -15.18 -3.42
C ASP A 160 4.98 -13.72 -3.05
N GLY A 161 3.86 -13.40 -2.40
CA GLY A 161 3.52 -12.05 -1.96
C GLY A 161 3.07 -11.17 -3.13
N PHE A 162 3.48 -9.90 -3.11
CA PHE A 162 3.22 -8.97 -4.22
C PHE A 162 4.29 -9.09 -5.30
N ASP A 163 3.87 -8.91 -6.55
CA ASP A 163 4.73 -8.91 -7.73
C ASP A 163 5.50 -7.58 -7.82
N ILE A 164 6.63 -7.54 -7.11
CA ILE A 164 7.63 -6.48 -7.23
C ILE A 164 8.94 -7.08 -7.72
N ASP A 165 9.62 -6.36 -8.60
CA ASP A 165 11.02 -6.61 -8.88
C ASP A 165 11.85 -6.05 -7.72
N TRP A 166 12.35 -6.96 -6.88
CA TRP A 166 13.12 -6.65 -5.69
C TRP A 166 14.63 -6.79 -5.93
N SER A 167 15.03 -7.36 -7.08
CA SER A 167 16.43 -7.71 -7.41
C SER A 167 17.35 -6.48 -7.43
N ASP A 168 16.79 -5.34 -7.81
CA ASP A 168 17.53 -4.12 -8.13
C ASP A 168 17.56 -3.11 -6.96
N TRP A 169 17.08 -3.48 -5.77
CA TRP A 169 16.82 -2.54 -4.67
C TRP A 169 17.75 -2.78 -3.47
N ASP A 170 18.70 -1.87 -3.28
CA ASP A 170 19.56 -1.80 -2.09
C ASP A 170 18.89 -0.90 -1.04
N ILE A 171 18.16 -1.50 -0.07
CA ILE A 171 17.50 -0.76 1.00
C ILE A 171 18.54 -0.42 2.08
N SER A 172 19.08 0.79 2.04
CA SER A 172 19.89 1.31 3.14
C SER A 172 18.99 1.83 4.26
N ASP A 173 18.64 0.97 5.22
CA ASP A 173 18.06 1.43 6.48
C ASP A 173 19.20 2.07 7.32
N ASP A 174 19.04 3.34 7.72
CA ASP A 174 19.98 4.04 8.62
C ASP A 174 20.15 3.30 9.98
N ILE A 175 19.30 2.32 10.23
CA ILE A 175 19.40 1.31 11.26
C ILE A 175 20.01 0.04 10.63
N ALA A 176 21.34 -0.10 10.67
CA ALA A 176 22.03 -1.25 10.06
C ALA A 176 21.39 -2.63 10.36
N ASP A 177 21.52 -3.52 9.37
CA ASP A 177 21.15 -4.95 9.24
C ASP A 177 19.78 -5.25 8.60
N ASP A 178 19.80 -5.70 7.33
CA ASP A 178 19.08 -6.90 6.83
C ASP A 178 17.71 -7.21 7.47
N LEU A 179 16.84 -6.21 7.64
CA LEU A 179 15.54 -6.39 8.31
C LEU A 179 14.59 -7.27 7.48
N TRP A 180 14.83 -7.33 6.18
CA TRP A 180 14.04 -8.07 5.19
C TRP A 180 14.77 -9.36 4.80
N VAL A 181 14.60 -10.41 5.60
CA VAL A 181 15.09 -11.76 5.25
C VAL A 181 14.28 -12.43 4.13
N ALA A 182 13.16 -11.82 3.73
CA ALA A 182 12.27 -12.26 2.67
C ALA A 182 11.62 -11.04 2.00
N LYS A 183 11.13 -11.25 0.78
CA LYS A 183 10.48 -10.21 -0.03
C LYS A 183 9.38 -9.48 0.77
N PRO A 184 9.43 -8.14 0.89
CA PRO A 184 8.44 -7.38 1.63
C PRO A 184 7.03 -7.50 1.03
N LEU A 185 6.01 -7.23 1.85
CA LEU A 185 4.64 -7.05 1.35
C LEU A 185 4.46 -5.59 0.93
N VAL A 186 4.53 -5.36 -0.38
CA VAL A 186 4.45 -4.01 -0.99
C VAL A 186 3.16 -3.93 -1.81
N PRO A 187 2.03 -3.51 -1.21
CA PRO A 187 0.75 -3.43 -1.91
C PRO A 187 0.78 -2.53 -3.15
N PHE A 188 1.52 -1.42 -3.11
CA PHE A 188 1.62 -0.52 -4.24
C PHE A 188 2.93 0.26 -4.22
N LYS A 189 3.26 0.88 -5.35
CA LYS A 189 4.38 1.80 -5.51
C LYS A 189 3.95 3.03 -6.31
N ASP A 190 4.60 4.14 -6.04
CA ASP A 190 4.63 5.31 -6.90
C ASP A 190 6.10 5.62 -7.22
N GLN A 191 6.60 6.81 -6.90
CA GLN A 191 8.03 7.11 -6.83
C GLN A 191 8.71 6.46 -5.59
N THR A 192 7.90 6.11 -4.60
CA THR A 192 8.23 5.47 -3.33
C THR A 192 7.64 4.06 -3.23
N LEU A 193 8.15 3.26 -2.30
CA LEU A 193 7.59 1.94 -2.01
C LEU A 193 6.71 1.98 -0.77
N TRP A 194 5.45 1.57 -0.91
CA TRP A 194 4.53 1.45 0.21
C TRP A 194 4.51 0.02 0.72
N VAL A 195 4.97 -0.20 1.95
CA VAL A 195 5.34 -1.51 2.47
C VAL A 195 4.81 -1.76 3.88
N TYR A 196 4.45 -3.00 4.18
CA TYR A 196 4.12 -3.44 5.54
C TYR A 196 5.36 -3.92 6.31
N HIS A 197 5.72 -3.21 7.38
CA HIS A 197 6.93 -3.49 8.15
C HIS A 197 6.76 -4.68 9.12
N PRO A 198 7.64 -5.71 9.13
CA PRO A 198 7.47 -6.96 9.88
C PRO A 198 7.41 -6.75 11.40
N ALA A 199 8.21 -5.82 11.92
CA ALA A 199 8.26 -5.50 13.35
C ALA A 199 7.27 -4.42 13.81
N LYS A 200 6.49 -3.80 12.92
CA LYS A 200 5.57 -2.72 13.29
C LYS A 200 4.14 -3.22 13.19
N ILE A 201 3.48 -3.30 14.33
CA ILE A 201 2.09 -3.72 14.45
C ILE A 201 1.28 -2.57 15.02
N GLN A 202 0.19 -2.22 14.34
CA GLN A 202 -0.76 -1.22 14.79
C GLN A 202 -2.16 -1.83 14.72
N HIS A 203 -2.91 -1.78 15.83
CA HIS A 203 -4.26 -2.36 15.94
C HIS A 203 -4.35 -3.85 15.53
N GLY A 204 -3.29 -4.63 15.77
CA GLY A 204 -3.25 -6.07 15.44
C GLY A 204 -2.86 -6.40 13.99
N PHE A 205 -2.67 -5.41 13.13
CA PHE A 205 -2.21 -5.58 11.75
C PHE A 205 -0.82 -4.96 11.54
N LEU A 206 -0.13 -5.34 10.46
CA LEU A 206 1.13 -4.70 10.10
C LEU A 206 0.90 -3.24 9.78
N GLN A 207 1.78 -2.38 10.27
CA GLN A 207 1.73 -0.96 9.96
C GLN A 207 2.21 -0.73 8.52
N LEU A 208 1.44 0.06 7.76
CA LEU A 208 1.84 0.56 6.45
C LEU A 208 2.86 1.69 6.62
N MET A 209 3.96 1.59 5.88
CA MET A 209 5.05 2.56 5.84
C MET A 209 5.37 2.87 4.38
N TYR A 210 6.10 3.95 4.12
CA TYR A 210 6.68 4.19 2.80
C TYR A 210 8.19 4.38 2.90
N LEU A 211 8.91 3.91 1.88
CA LEU A 211 10.35 4.10 1.73
C LEU A 211 10.59 5.39 0.95
N SER A 212 11.22 6.38 1.57
CA SER A 212 11.60 7.62 0.89
C SER A 212 12.73 7.38 -0.11
N ASP A 213 12.93 8.35 -1.01
CA ASP A 213 14.03 8.34 -2.00
C ASP A 213 15.42 8.29 -1.35
N SER A 214 15.52 8.71 -0.08
CA SER A 214 16.73 8.62 0.74
C SER A 214 16.91 7.27 1.43
N GLY A 215 16.08 6.27 1.13
CA GLY A 215 16.14 4.93 1.72
C GLY A 215 15.55 4.80 3.12
N ARG A 216 14.86 5.83 3.63
CA ARG A 216 14.30 5.81 5.00
C ARG A 216 12.87 5.29 5.02
N LEU A 217 12.58 4.40 5.97
CA LEU A 217 11.21 3.94 6.22
C LEU A 217 10.46 4.93 7.12
N ILE A 218 9.41 5.54 6.57
CA ILE A 218 8.60 6.55 7.25
C ILE A 218 7.21 5.95 7.54
N PRO A 219 6.70 6.07 8.79
CA PRO A 219 5.33 5.67 9.10
C PRO A 219 4.32 6.43 8.24
N SER A 220 3.37 5.72 7.64
CA SER A 220 2.27 6.40 6.95
C SER A 220 1.35 7.07 7.95
N LEU A 221 0.91 8.29 7.64
CA LEU A 221 -0.21 8.95 8.32
C LEU A 221 -1.57 8.34 7.92
N GLN A 222 -1.61 7.60 6.81
CA GLN A 222 -2.83 6.94 6.35
C GLN A 222 -3.00 5.59 7.06
N PRO A 223 -4.22 5.27 7.51
CA PRO A 223 -4.46 4.07 8.31
C PRO A 223 -4.41 2.77 7.48
N CYS A 224 -4.57 2.83 6.16
CA CYS A 224 -4.66 1.64 5.30
C CYS A 224 -4.19 1.89 3.85
N ALA A 225 -3.90 0.82 3.10
CA ALA A 225 -3.28 0.92 1.79
C ALA A 225 -4.26 1.41 0.72
N GLY A 226 -5.52 0.97 0.78
CA GLY A 226 -6.57 1.44 -0.13
C GLY A 226 -6.81 2.94 -0.07
N GLU A 227 -6.82 3.50 1.14
CA GLU A 227 -6.95 4.95 1.36
C GLU A 227 -5.77 5.73 0.79
N ALA A 228 -4.54 5.26 1.05
CA ALA A 228 -3.34 5.90 0.53
C ALA A 228 -3.32 5.90 -1.00
N PHE A 229 -3.63 4.76 -1.62
CA PHE A 229 -3.65 4.62 -3.07
C PHE A 229 -4.73 5.51 -3.71
N LEU A 230 -5.95 5.53 -3.18
CA LEU A 230 -7.03 6.36 -3.70
C LEU A 230 -6.72 7.87 -3.60
N LYS A 231 -6.09 8.31 -2.50
CA LYS A 231 -5.66 9.71 -2.36
C LYS A 231 -4.55 10.08 -3.34
N LEU A 232 -3.63 9.16 -3.63
CA LEU A 232 -2.60 9.37 -4.67
C LEU A 232 -3.21 9.45 -6.07
N MET A 233 -4.14 8.54 -6.39
CA MET A 233 -4.92 8.63 -7.64
C MET A 233 -5.64 9.97 -7.75
N HIS A 234 -6.29 10.39 -6.68
CA HIS A 234 -6.96 11.68 -6.64
C HIS A 234 -6.01 12.85 -6.85
N LEU A 235 -4.81 12.81 -6.26
CA LEU A 235 -3.79 13.83 -6.50
C LEU A 235 -3.33 13.84 -7.97
N TYR A 236 -3.07 12.67 -8.56
CA TYR A 236 -2.58 12.58 -9.96
C TYR A 236 -3.64 12.90 -11.01
N LEU A 237 -4.92 12.72 -10.68
CA LEU A 237 -6.05 12.89 -11.60
C LEU A 237 -6.92 14.13 -11.27
N GLY A 238 -6.58 14.86 -10.22
CA GLY A 238 -7.45 15.81 -9.54
C GLY A 238 -7.24 17.29 -9.83
N ASP A 239 -6.49 17.65 -10.88
CA ASP A 239 -6.00 19.01 -11.19
C ASP A 239 -4.69 19.36 -10.46
N LEU A 240 -3.59 19.42 -11.21
CA LEU A 240 -2.37 20.08 -10.78
C LEU A 240 -2.54 21.60 -10.92
N ASN A 241 -3.36 22.17 -10.03
CA ASN A 241 -3.07 23.47 -9.45
C ASN A 241 -2.30 23.26 -8.13
N LEU A 242 -1.25 22.41 -8.16
CA LEU A 242 -0.15 22.56 -7.21
C LEU A 242 0.63 23.81 -7.60
N GLY A 243 -0.02 24.98 -7.43
CA GLY A 243 0.66 26.24 -7.44
C GLY A 243 1.75 26.14 -6.38
N LYS A 244 3.00 26.10 -6.84
CA LYS A 244 4.23 26.37 -6.10
C LYS A 244 4.26 25.74 -4.71
N HIS A 245 5.16 24.78 -4.51
CA HIS A 245 5.78 24.65 -3.20
C HIS A 245 6.06 26.07 -2.67
N PRO A 246 5.52 26.50 -1.51
CA PRO A 246 6.11 27.63 -0.85
C PRO A 246 7.56 27.21 -0.62
N GLU A 247 8.48 27.89 -1.29
CA GLU A 247 9.87 27.91 -0.86
C GLU A 247 9.82 28.18 0.65
N GLU A 248 10.30 27.21 1.43
CA GLU A 248 10.40 27.37 2.87
C GLU A 248 11.21 28.64 3.17
N PRO A 249 10.82 29.44 4.18
CA PRO A 249 11.54 30.65 4.56
C PRO A 249 12.97 30.40 5.06
#